data_AF-A0A959CCI1-F1
#
_entry.id   AF-A0A959CCI1-F1
#
_cell.length_a   1.000
_cell.length_b   1.000
_cell.length_c   1.000
_cell.angle_alpha   90.00
_cell.angle_beta   90.00
_cell.angle_gamma   90.00
#
_symmetry.space_group_name_H-M   'P 1'
#
loop_
_entity.id
_entity.type
_entity.pdbx_description
1 polymer ?
#
loop_
_entity_poly.entity_id
_entity_poly.type
_entity_poly.pdbx_seq_one_letter_code
_entity_poly.pdbx_strand_id
1 'polypeptide(L)'
;MNNLLSEAYLAAEKFLAFQRFAQQERLQKRLLAEEFQARHLDEWLFKCARKEVGALEEKRVKDGEDHLGLFLLHSRIYHHPNQSLRMQPGGSAILEMSKQLDLLYALEKAAIINEMISRSRLIKGETYEVQTELKKWEAASEGIQHPALRLYRMRLAVTGGDRMARYQSLREALPANLEQLSEKDQKLHLLALLNDTILRCISTCT
;
A
#
# COMPACT_ATOMS: atom_id res chain seq x y z
N MET A 1 9.35 -32.04 -37.42
CA MET A 1 10.43 -31.84 -36.42
C MET A 1 10.36 -30.42 -35.82
N ASN A 2 9.17 -29.92 -35.44
CA ASN A 2 8.97 -28.51 -35.02
C ASN A 2 8.27 -28.34 -33.65
N ASN A 3 8.18 -29.38 -32.81
CA ASN A 3 7.43 -29.30 -31.53
C ASN A 3 8.30 -29.31 -30.26
N LEU A 4 9.59 -29.68 -30.39
CA LEU A 4 10.48 -29.82 -29.22
C LEU A 4 10.89 -28.46 -28.64
N LEU A 5 11.11 -27.46 -29.49
CA LEU A 5 11.47 -26.10 -29.05
C LEU A 5 10.29 -25.40 -28.38
N SER A 6 9.06 -25.63 -28.85
CA SER A 6 7.85 -25.08 -28.22
C SER A 6 7.53 -25.77 -26.89
N GLU A 7 7.72 -27.09 -26.78
CA GLU A 7 7.56 -27.82 -25.53
C GLU A 7 8.60 -27.40 -24.47
N ALA A 8 9.86 -27.23 -24.89
CA ALA A 8 10.92 -26.74 -24.01
C ALA A 8 10.65 -25.32 -23.51
N TYR A 9 10.12 -24.43 -24.36
CA TYR A 9 9.74 -23.07 -23.97
C TYR A 9 8.61 -23.07 -22.93
N LEU A 10 7.54 -23.85 -23.15
CA LEU A 10 6.44 -23.99 -22.20
C LEU A 10 6.88 -24.57 -20.85
N ALA A 11 7.83 -25.52 -20.87
CA ALA A 11 8.40 -26.07 -19.65
C ALA A 11 9.22 -25.02 -18.88
N ALA A 12 10.02 -24.22 -19.57
CA ALA A 12 10.78 -23.13 -18.97
C ALA A 12 9.86 -22.05 -18.37
N GLU A 13 8.79 -21.68 -19.08
CA GLU A 13 7.79 -20.73 -18.58
C GLU A 13 7.14 -21.23 -17.29
N LYS A 14 6.68 -22.49 -17.28
CA LYS A 14 6.11 -23.13 -16.07
C LYS A 14 7.10 -23.18 -14.92
N PHE A 15 8.37 -23.51 -15.21
CA PHE A 15 9.41 -23.54 -14.20
C PHE A 15 9.64 -22.16 -13.56
N LEU A 16 9.74 -21.10 -14.38
CA LEU A 16 9.91 -19.74 -13.89
C LEU A 16 8.70 -19.27 -13.06
N ALA A 17 7.49 -19.58 -13.53
CA ALA A 17 6.27 -19.30 -12.79
C ALA A 17 6.25 -20.05 -11.43
N PHE A 18 6.60 -21.33 -11.43
CA PHE A 18 6.65 -22.15 -10.21
C PHE A 18 7.74 -21.66 -9.24
N GLN A 19 8.92 -21.32 -9.74
CA GLN A 19 10.01 -20.77 -8.92
C GLN A 19 9.58 -19.45 -8.28
N ARG A 20 8.95 -18.56 -9.04
CA ARG A 20 8.45 -17.29 -8.51
C ARG A 20 7.33 -17.52 -7.50
N PHE A 21 6.41 -18.44 -7.79
CA PHE A 21 5.32 -18.82 -6.89
C PHE A 21 5.85 -19.38 -5.57
N ALA A 22 6.88 -20.25 -5.62
CA ALA A 22 7.52 -20.83 -4.44
C ALA A 22 8.13 -19.78 -3.50
N GLN A 23 8.52 -18.62 -4.02
CA GLN A 23 9.04 -17.49 -3.23
C GLN A 23 7.94 -16.61 -2.62
N GLN A 24 6.69 -16.73 -3.09
CA GLN A 24 5.57 -15.88 -2.68
C GLN A 24 4.66 -16.60 -1.68
N GLU A 25 5.13 -16.76 -0.43
CA GLU A 25 4.40 -17.47 0.63
C GLU A 25 2.96 -16.97 0.83
N ARG A 26 2.75 -15.65 0.73
CA ARG A 26 1.42 -15.05 0.87
C ARG A 26 0.46 -15.44 -0.26
N LEU A 27 0.96 -15.51 -1.49
CA LEU A 27 0.16 -15.95 -2.63
C LEU A 27 -0.22 -17.43 -2.49
N GLN A 28 0.73 -18.26 -2.03
CA GLN A 28 0.47 -19.68 -1.75
C GLN A 28 -0.62 -19.86 -0.70
N LYS A 29 -0.56 -19.12 0.42
CA LYS A 29 -1.59 -19.15 1.47
C LYS A 29 -2.96 -18.72 0.94
N ARG A 30 -3.00 -17.65 0.12
CA ARG A 30 -4.25 -17.17 -0.48
C ARG A 30 -4.92 -18.22 -1.35
N LEU A 31 -4.16 -18.87 -2.25
CA LEU A 31 -4.66 -19.94 -3.12
C LEU A 31 -5.09 -21.17 -2.31
N LEU A 32 -4.32 -21.55 -1.29
CA LEU A 32 -4.69 -22.67 -0.41
C LEU A 32 -6.02 -22.40 0.31
N ALA A 33 -6.22 -21.17 0.79
CA ALA A 33 -7.49 -20.79 1.41
C ALA A 33 -8.67 -20.79 0.41
N GLU A 34 -8.44 -20.42 -0.85
CA GLU A 34 -9.44 -20.53 -1.92
C GLU A 34 -9.81 -22.01 -2.18
N GLU A 35 -8.82 -22.90 -2.21
CA GLU A 35 -9.05 -24.35 -2.34
C GLU A 35 -9.81 -24.94 -1.15
N PHE A 36 -9.51 -24.52 0.08
CA PHE A 36 -10.26 -24.94 1.27
C PHE A 36 -11.71 -24.51 1.19
N GLN A 37 -11.96 -23.27 0.78
CA GLN A 37 -13.32 -22.75 0.58
C GLN A 37 -14.06 -23.54 -0.50
N ALA A 38 -13.43 -23.82 -1.64
CA ALA A 38 -14.01 -24.59 -2.74
C ALA A 38 -14.39 -26.03 -2.34
N ARG A 39 -13.70 -26.60 -1.33
CA ARG A 39 -13.91 -27.96 -0.82
C ARG A 39 -14.73 -28.01 0.47
N HIS A 40 -15.31 -26.89 0.91
CA HIS A 40 -16.08 -26.78 2.16
C HIS A 40 -15.29 -27.19 3.42
N LEU A 41 -13.97 -26.93 3.43
CA LEU A 41 -13.08 -27.17 4.57
C LEU A 41 -13.06 -25.95 5.49
N ASP A 42 -14.25 -25.55 5.94
CA ASP A 42 -14.50 -24.25 6.59
C ASP A 42 -13.69 -24.08 7.88
N GLU A 43 -13.57 -25.12 8.70
CA GLU A 43 -12.78 -25.08 9.94
C GLU A 43 -11.31 -24.75 9.68
N TRP A 44 -10.73 -25.35 8.64
CA TRP A 44 -9.34 -25.09 8.24
C TRP A 44 -9.18 -23.70 7.67
N LEU A 45 -10.12 -23.26 6.83
CA LEU A 45 -10.17 -21.90 6.32
C LEU A 45 -10.15 -20.87 7.45
N PHE A 46 -11.06 -20.99 8.43
CA PHE A 46 -11.13 -20.04 9.55
C PHE A 46 -9.90 -20.08 10.44
N LYS A 47 -9.36 -21.28 10.72
CA LYS A 47 -8.14 -21.44 11.49
C LYS A 47 -6.95 -20.75 10.81
N CYS A 48 -6.77 -20.98 9.52
CA CYS A 48 -5.72 -20.36 8.72
C CYS A 48 -5.88 -18.84 8.64
N ALA A 49 -7.10 -18.37 8.33
CA ALA A 49 -7.37 -16.95 8.18
C ALA A 49 -7.16 -16.18 9.49
N ARG A 50 -7.63 -16.70 10.64
CA ARG A 50 -7.41 -16.07 11.96
C ARG A 50 -5.93 -16.03 12.33
N LYS A 51 -5.17 -17.09 12.04
CA LYS A 51 -3.73 -17.12 12.27
C LYS A 51 -3.01 -16.06 11.42
N GLU A 52 -3.41 -15.91 10.16
CA GLU A 52 -2.82 -14.93 9.25
C GLU A 52 -3.19 -13.49 9.62
N VAL A 53 -4.45 -13.25 10.01
CA VAL A 53 -4.88 -11.96 10.58
C VAL A 53 -4.02 -11.61 11.79
N GLY A 54 -3.87 -12.52 12.77
CA GLY A 54 -3.04 -12.27 13.95
C GLY A 54 -1.58 -11.97 13.58
N ALA A 55 -0.99 -12.72 12.66
CA ALA A 55 0.37 -12.48 12.20
C ALA A 55 0.54 -11.11 11.50
N LEU A 56 -0.44 -10.69 10.69
CA LEU A 56 -0.43 -9.37 10.05
C LEU A 56 -0.66 -8.25 11.07
N GLU A 57 -1.59 -8.40 12.00
CA GLU A 57 -1.88 -7.44 13.07
C GLU A 57 -0.68 -7.22 13.99
N GLU A 58 0.04 -8.28 14.33
CA GLU A 58 1.27 -8.25 15.15
C GLU A 58 2.46 -7.59 14.43
N LYS A 59 2.42 -7.45 13.10
CA LYS A 59 3.47 -6.79 12.33
C LYS A 59 3.59 -5.33 12.77
N ARG A 60 4.76 -4.96 13.32
CA ARG A 60 5.06 -3.60 13.84
C ARG A 60 4.87 -2.52 12.78
N VAL A 61 5.30 -2.80 11.55
CA VAL A 61 5.19 -1.89 10.41
C VAL A 61 4.48 -2.61 9.28
N LYS A 62 3.31 -2.10 8.90
CA LYS A 62 2.49 -2.63 7.81
C LYS A 62 2.72 -1.78 6.56
N ASP A 63 2.78 -2.43 5.41
CA ASP A 63 2.74 -1.77 4.10
C ASP A 63 1.32 -1.81 3.52
N GLY A 64 1.12 -1.14 2.38
CA GLY A 64 -0.17 -1.11 1.70
C GLY A 64 -0.68 -2.52 1.34
N GLU A 65 0.21 -3.43 0.96
CA GLU A 65 -0.18 -4.80 0.65
C GLU A 65 -0.67 -5.51 1.92
N ASP A 66 -0.05 -5.33 3.08
CA ASP A 66 -0.50 -5.90 4.35
C ASP A 66 -1.93 -5.43 4.70
N HIS A 67 -2.22 -4.14 4.53
CA HIS A 67 -3.56 -3.58 4.75
C HIS A 67 -4.60 -4.18 3.80
N LEU A 68 -4.25 -4.33 2.51
CA LEU A 68 -5.09 -5.04 1.55
C LEU A 68 -5.32 -6.50 1.98
N GLY A 69 -4.29 -7.15 2.52
CA GLY A 69 -4.36 -8.52 3.03
C GLY A 69 -5.35 -8.66 4.17
N LEU A 70 -5.25 -7.78 5.17
CA LEU A 70 -6.18 -7.73 6.29
C LEU A 70 -7.62 -7.53 5.79
N PHE A 71 -7.83 -6.55 4.90
CA PHE A 71 -9.16 -6.34 4.30
C PHE A 71 -9.70 -7.60 3.63
N LEU A 72 -8.91 -8.24 2.76
CA LEU A 72 -9.34 -9.44 2.03
C LEU A 72 -9.64 -10.61 2.97
N LEU A 73 -8.84 -10.81 4.02
CA LEU A 73 -9.06 -11.86 5.02
C LEU A 73 -10.32 -11.60 5.82
N HIS A 74 -10.53 -10.38 6.33
CA HIS A 74 -11.75 -10.01 7.04
C HIS A 74 -12.99 -10.15 6.13
N SER A 75 -12.89 -9.71 4.88
CA SER A 75 -13.96 -9.83 3.88
C SER A 75 -14.31 -11.29 3.61
N ARG A 76 -13.31 -12.16 3.43
CA ARG A 76 -13.52 -13.60 3.22
C ARG A 76 -14.19 -14.27 4.41
N ILE A 77 -13.77 -13.95 5.64
CA ILE A 77 -14.38 -14.47 6.87
C ILE A 77 -15.82 -13.96 7.00
N TYR A 78 -16.05 -12.66 6.76
CA TYR A 78 -17.33 -12.00 6.96
C TYR A 78 -18.40 -12.43 5.94
N HIS A 79 -18.02 -12.61 4.67
CA HIS A 79 -18.91 -13.04 3.60
C HIS A 79 -19.03 -14.56 3.46
N HIS A 80 -18.47 -15.33 4.40
CA HIS A 80 -18.61 -16.77 4.40
C HIS A 80 -20.10 -17.19 4.54
N PRO A 81 -20.57 -18.25 3.86
CA PRO A 81 -21.96 -18.73 3.96
C PRO A 81 -22.43 -19.07 5.38
N ASN A 82 -21.49 -19.30 6.30
CA ASN A 82 -21.79 -19.54 7.71
C ASN A 82 -22.24 -18.25 8.40
N GLN A 83 -23.56 -18.11 8.57
CA GLN A 83 -24.22 -16.92 9.12
C GLN A 83 -23.81 -16.59 10.57
N SER A 84 -23.32 -17.57 11.34
CA SER A 84 -22.96 -17.38 12.76
C SER A 84 -21.91 -16.28 12.97
N LEU A 85 -21.02 -16.05 12.01
CA LEU A 85 -19.97 -15.02 12.08
C LEU A 85 -20.50 -13.63 11.72
N ARG A 86 -21.41 -13.55 10.77
CA ARG A 86 -22.01 -12.30 10.31
C ARG A 86 -22.98 -11.71 11.33
N MET A 87 -23.66 -12.59 12.06
CA MET A 87 -24.70 -12.22 13.03
C MET A 87 -24.12 -11.90 14.42
N GLN A 88 -22.79 -11.88 14.60
CA GLN A 88 -22.21 -11.49 15.87
C GLN A 88 -22.47 -9.99 16.15
N PRO A 89 -23.05 -9.65 17.31
CA PRO A 89 -23.32 -8.27 17.66
C PRO A 89 -22.01 -7.48 17.75
N GLY A 90 -22.00 -6.26 17.21
CA GLY A 90 -20.87 -5.33 17.31
C GLY A 90 -20.15 -5.00 16.00
N GLY A 91 -20.39 -5.75 14.90
CA GLY A 91 -19.97 -5.34 13.55
C GLY A 91 -18.49 -5.01 13.36
N SER A 92 -17.61 -5.42 14.28
CA SER A 92 -16.22 -4.98 14.34
C SER A 92 -15.44 -5.33 13.06
N ALA A 93 -15.74 -6.47 12.45
CA ALA A 93 -15.13 -6.86 11.18
C ALA A 93 -15.40 -5.86 10.04
N ILE A 94 -16.60 -5.28 9.96
CA ILE A 94 -16.94 -4.27 8.93
C ILE A 94 -16.16 -2.99 9.19
N LEU A 95 -16.10 -2.57 10.45
CA LEU A 95 -15.35 -1.38 10.85
C LEU A 95 -13.86 -1.54 10.55
N GLU A 96 -13.27 -2.69 10.87
CA GLU A 96 -11.87 -2.97 10.57
C GLU A 96 -11.63 -3.03 9.05
N MET A 97 -12.49 -3.70 8.28
CA MET A 97 -12.41 -3.68 6.81
C MET A 97 -12.40 -2.26 6.24
N SER A 98 -13.32 -1.41 6.71
CA SER A 98 -13.38 0.00 6.28
C SER A 98 -12.08 0.71 6.60
N LYS A 99 -11.60 0.63 7.86
CA LYS A 99 -10.35 1.28 8.29
C LYS A 99 -9.16 0.87 7.43
N GLN A 100 -9.01 -0.43 7.11
CA GLN A 100 -7.90 -0.90 6.30
C GLN A 100 -7.97 -0.36 4.86
N LEU A 101 -9.16 -0.31 4.27
CA LEU A 101 -9.36 0.26 2.92
C LEU A 101 -9.12 1.77 2.89
N ASP A 102 -9.66 2.51 3.87
CA ASP A 102 -9.52 3.96 3.96
C ASP A 102 -8.04 4.35 4.09
N LEU A 103 -7.29 3.64 4.94
CA LEU A 103 -5.86 3.84 5.10
C LEU A 103 -5.08 3.50 3.82
N LEU A 104 -5.35 2.35 3.21
CA LEU A 104 -4.72 1.94 1.95
C LEU A 104 -4.95 3.00 0.86
N TYR A 105 -6.21 3.41 0.68
CA TYR A 105 -6.57 4.44 -0.29
C TYR A 105 -5.81 5.74 -0.01
N ALA A 106 -5.79 6.20 1.25
CA ALA A 106 -5.12 7.43 1.63
C ALA A 106 -3.61 7.37 1.35
N LEU A 107 -2.94 6.26 1.63
CA LEU A 107 -1.50 6.09 1.38
C LEU A 107 -1.17 6.09 -0.11
N GLU A 108 -1.85 5.24 -0.90
CA GLU A 108 -1.59 5.15 -2.34
C GLU A 108 -1.93 6.45 -3.06
N LYS A 109 -3.04 7.09 -2.66
CA LYS A 109 -3.45 8.36 -3.25
C LYS A 109 -2.44 9.47 -2.96
N ALA A 110 -1.89 9.52 -1.75
CA ALA A 110 -0.83 10.46 -1.40
C ALA A 110 0.44 10.24 -2.23
N ALA A 111 0.85 8.98 -2.40
CA ALA A 111 2.01 8.61 -3.21
C ALA A 111 1.85 9.05 -4.67
N ILE A 112 0.67 8.82 -5.26
CA ILE A 112 0.35 9.25 -6.62
C ILE A 112 0.40 10.78 -6.75
N ILE A 113 -0.23 11.51 -5.83
CA ILE A 113 -0.22 12.99 -5.85
C ILE A 113 1.22 13.51 -5.72
N ASN A 114 2.03 12.88 -4.85
CA ASN A 114 3.43 13.22 -4.68
C ASN A 114 4.24 13.02 -5.98
N GLU A 115 3.99 11.93 -6.71
CA GLU A 115 4.60 11.67 -8.00
C GLU A 115 4.15 12.70 -9.05
N MET A 116 2.86 13.02 -9.14
CA MET A 116 2.34 14.07 -10.04
C MET A 116 3.02 15.42 -9.81
N ILE A 117 3.21 15.79 -8.54
CA ILE A 117 3.93 17.01 -8.15
C ILE A 117 5.40 16.94 -8.57
N SER A 118 6.07 15.81 -8.34
CA SER A 118 7.49 15.65 -8.68
C SER A 118 7.69 15.71 -10.19
N ARG A 119 6.87 15.00 -10.95
CA ARG A 119 6.91 14.95 -12.42
C ARG A 119 6.65 16.30 -13.07
N SER A 120 5.57 16.99 -12.66
CA SER A 120 5.26 18.33 -13.20
C SER A 120 6.37 19.37 -12.97
N ARG A 121 7.25 19.15 -11.98
CA ARG A 121 8.41 19.99 -11.72
C ARG A 121 9.66 19.58 -12.51
N LEU A 122 9.88 18.28 -12.68
CA LEU A 122 11.09 17.74 -13.30
C LEU A 122 11.00 17.62 -14.83
N ILE A 123 9.81 17.30 -15.34
CA ILE A 123 9.57 17.01 -16.76
C ILE A 123 8.80 18.19 -17.38
N LYS A 124 9.42 18.85 -18.37
CA LYS A 124 8.81 19.96 -19.09
C LYS A 124 7.59 19.46 -19.90
N GLY A 125 6.46 20.16 -19.78
CA GLY A 125 5.25 19.88 -20.54
C GLY A 125 4.23 18.97 -19.84
N GLU A 126 4.57 18.38 -18.69
CA GLU A 126 3.61 17.63 -17.88
C GLU A 126 2.87 18.56 -16.91
N THR A 127 1.54 18.62 -17.04
CA THR A 127 0.67 19.39 -16.15
C THR A 127 -0.44 18.49 -15.62
N TYR A 128 -0.73 18.63 -14.33
CA TYR A 128 -1.72 17.81 -13.65
C TYR A 128 -2.61 18.68 -12.76
N GLU A 129 -3.87 18.28 -12.60
CA GLU A 129 -4.84 18.93 -11.69
C GLU A 129 -4.63 18.53 -10.22
N VAL A 130 -3.42 18.77 -9.71
CA VAL A 130 -2.99 18.36 -8.35
C VAL A 130 -3.93 18.90 -7.26
N GLN A 131 -4.42 20.14 -7.40
CA GLN A 131 -5.24 20.78 -6.38
C GLN A 131 -6.59 20.09 -6.16
N THR A 132 -7.22 19.61 -7.25
CA THR A 132 -8.48 18.88 -7.18
C THR A 132 -8.30 17.55 -6.46
N GLU A 133 -7.25 16.82 -6.83
CA GLU A 133 -6.95 15.51 -6.23
C GLU A 133 -6.52 15.63 -4.77
N LEU A 134 -5.83 16.70 -4.42
CA LEU A 134 -5.39 16.96 -3.06
C LEU A 134 -6.54 17.25 -2.11
N LYS A 135 -7.53 18.05 -2.52
CA LYS A 135 -8.75 18.28 -1.72
C LYS A 135 -9.51 16.99 -1.43
N LYS A 136 -9.64 16.11 -2.44
CA LYS A 136 -10.27 14.79 -2.28
C LYS A 136 -9.51 13.93 -1.28
N TRP A 137 -8.17 13.93 -1.37
CA TRP A 137 -7.32 13.17 -0.47
C TRP A 137 -7.34 13.72 0.97
N GLU A 138 -7.35 15.04 1.15
CA GLU A 138 -7.43 15.67 2.48
C GLU A 138 -8.72 15.23 3.19
N ALA A 139 -9.86 15.30 2.50
CA ALA A 139 -11.14 14.83 3.03
C ALA A 139 -11.13 13.32 3.33
N ALA A 140 -10.62 12.49 2.42
CA ALA A 140 -10.59 11.04 2.59
C ALA A 140 -9.62 10.57 3.69
N SER A 141 -8.58 11.34 3.98
CA SER A 141 -7.60 11.01 5.00
C SER A 141 -7.91 11.63 6.36
N GLU A 142 -9.00 12.39 6.49
CA GLU A 142 -9.35 13.07 7.73
C GLU A 142 -9.55 12.06 8.89
N GLY A 143 -9.01 12.38 10.06
CA GLY A 143 -9.06 11.50 11.23
C GLY A 143 -8.13 10.29 11.21
N ILE A 144 -7.52 9.94 10.07
CA ILE A 144 -6.59 8.80 9.98
C ILE A 144 -5.22 9.17 10.55
N GLN A 145 -4.80 8.44 11.59
CA GLN A 145 -3.48 8.58 12.21
C GLN A 145 -2.52 7.52 11.66
N HIS A 146 -1.55 7.94 10.85
CA HIS A 146 -0.49 7.07 10.34
C HIS A 146 0.80 7.87 10.14
N PRO A 147 2.00 7.34 10.52
CA PRO A 147 3.26 8.05 10.38
C PRO A 147 3.54 8.53 8.95
N ALA A 148 3.30 7.69 7.93
CA ALA A 148 3.49 8.06 6.54
C ALA A 148 2.51 9.17 6.10
N LEU A 149 1.23 9.09 6.51
CA LEU A 149 0.25 10.14 6.20
C LEU A 149 0.63 11.47 6.83
N ARG A 150 1.24 11.48 8.03
CA ARG A 150 1.77 12.70 8.63
C ARG A 150 2.83 13.35 7.75
N LEU A 151 3.77 12.57 7.23
CA LEU A 151 4.81 13.07 6.33
C LEU A 151 4.23 13.55 5.00
N TYR A 152 3.26 12.83 4.44
CA TYR A 152 2.54 13.30 3.25
C TYR A 152 1.80 14.60 3.51
N ARG A 153 1.10 14.76 4.64
CA ARG A 153 0.44 16.02 5.00
C ARG A 153 1.43 17.18 5.11
N MET A 154 2.57 16.97 5.77
CA MET A 154 3.63 17.98 5.84
C MET A 154 4.12 18.41 4.45
N ARG A 155 4.25 17.44 3.53
CA ARG A 155 4.70 17.71 2.16
C ARG A 155 3.64 18.37 1.29
N LEU A 156 2.43 17.83 1.32
CA LEU A 156 1.34 18.19 0.44
C LEU A 156 0.58 19.43 0.91
N ALA A 157 0.74 19.86 2.16
CA ALA A 157 0.06 21.02 2.73
C ALA A 157 -0.06 22.18 1.73
N VAL A 158 -1.30 22.52 1.36
CA VAL A 158 -1.60 23.62 0.44
C VAL A 158 -1.47 24.92 1.20
N THR A 159 -0.25 25.41 1.30
CA THR A 159 -0.01 26.80 1.68
C THR A 159 1.06 27.35 0.76
N GLY A 160 0.84 28.59 0.29
CA GLY A 160 1.86 29.41 -0.37
C GLY A 160 3.03 29.79 0.56
N GLY A 161 3.36 28.92 1.51
CA GLY A 161 4.47 29.05 2.42
C GLY A 161 5.79 28.67 1.77
N ASP A 162 6.86 29.08 2.44
CA ASP A 162 8.23 28.86 2.03
C ASP A 162 8.53 27.36 1.81
N ARG A 163 8.84 27.00 0.56
CA ARG A 163 9.23 25.63 0.18
C ARG A 163 10.48 25.18 0.94
N MET A 164 11.37 26.11 1.30
CA MET A 164 12.59 25.83 2.06
C MET A 164 12.24 25.38 3.47
N ALA A 165 11.41 26.13 4.19
CA ALA A 165 10.93 25.77 5.52
C ALA A 165 10.27 24.38 5.51
N ARG A 166 9.39 24.10 4.54
CA ARG A 166 8.74 22.78 4.42
C ARG A 166 9.73 21.65 4.22
N TYR A 167 10.69 21.84 3.32
CA TYR A 167 11.74 20.86 3.10
C TYR A 167 12.57 20.61 4.37
N GLN A 168 12.92 21.67 5.11
CA GLN A 168 13.67 21.54 6.37
C GLN A 168 12.86 20.73 7.39
N SER A 169 11.59 21.07 7.58
CA SER A 169 10.70 20.31 8.48
C SER A 169 10.57 18.84 8.07
N LEU A 170 10.44 18.54 6.76
CA LEU A 170 10.38 17.16 6.28
C LEU A 170 11.71 16.42 6.45
N ARG A 171 12.83 17.08 6.19
CA ARG A 171 14.17 16.52 6.36
C ARG A 171 14.44 16.13 7.80
N GLU A 172 13.94 16.91 8.75
CA GLU A 172 14.04 16.62 10.18
C GLU A 172 13.05 15.55 10.63
N ALA A 173 11.82 15.59 10.12
CA ALA A 173 10.78 14.64 10.50
C ALA A 173 11.00 13.23 9.92
N LEU A 174 11.53 13.07 8.71
CA LEU A 174 11.66 11.75 8.09
C LEU A 174 12.53 10.79 8.92
N PRO A 175 13.78 11.13 9.33
CA PRO A 175 14.61 10.24 10.13
C PRO A 175 13.95 9.81 11.45
N ALA A 176 13.22 10.73 12.09
CA ALA A 176 12.51 10.45 13.34
C ALA A 176 11.35 9.44 13.18
N ASN A 177 10.94 9.13 11.95
CA ASN A 177 9.83 8.22 11.66
C ASN A 177 10.24 6.98 10.86
N LEU A 178 11.49 6.88 10.38
CA LEU A 178 11.91 5.82 9.45
C LEU A 178 11.54 4.42 9.93
N GLU A 179 11.80 4.10 11.20
CA GLU A 179 11.50 2.78 11.77
C GLU A 179 10.00 2.44 11.84
N GLN A 180 9.13 3.44 11.70
CA GLN A 180 7.68 3.28 11.74
C GLN A 180 7.06 3.23 10.33
N LEU A 181 7.88 3.36 9.28
CA LEU A 181 7.45 3.40 7.89
C LEU A 181 7.77 2.09 7.19
N SER A 182 6.89 1.67 6.29
CA SER A 182 7.18 0.57 5.38
C SER A 182 8.38 0.89 4.49
N GLU A 183 9.10 -0.12 4.02
CA GLU A 183 10.23 0.09 3.09
C GLU A 183 9.80 0.87 1.84
N LYS A 184 8.59 0.61 1.34
CA LYS A 184 7.98 1.37 0.25
C LYS A 184 7.85 2.85 0.60
N ASP A 185 7.26 3.17 1.74
CA ASP A 185 7.06 4.57 2.17
C ASP A 185 8.39 5.27 2.47
N GLN A 186 9.35 4.57 3.08
CA GLN A 186 10.70 5.09 3.30
C GLN A 186 11.33 5.53 1.96
N LYS A 187 11.30 4.64 0.95
CA LYS A 187 11.81 4.93 -0.39
C LYS A 187 11.08 6.10 -1.05
N LEU A 188 9.75 6.08 -1.02
CA LEU A 188 8.94 7.15 -1.62
C LEU A 188 9.25 8.51 -0.98
N HIS A 189 9.26 8.61 0.35
CA HIS A 189 9.58 9.87 1.03
C HIS A 189 11.03 10.32 0.80
N LEU A 190 11.99 9.39 0.76
CA LEU A 190 13.38 9.72 0.46
C LEU A 190 13.54 10.26 -0.96
N LEU A 191 12.98 9.58 -1.96
CA LEU A 191 12.99 10.03 -3.35
C LEU A 191 12.31 11.39 -3.50
N ALA A 192 11.19 11.59 -2.79
CA ALA A 192 10.49 12.85 -2.78
C ALA A 192 11.37 14.00 -2.23
N LEU A 193 12.13 13.76 -1.15
CA LEU A 193 13.10 14.72 -0.62
C LEU A 193 14.24 15.00 -1.60
N LEU A 194 14.79 13.97 -2.24
CA LEU A 194 15.85 14.12 -3.25
C LEU A 194 15.38 14.98 -4.43
N ASN A 195 14.17 14.72 -4.94
CA ASN A 195 13.58 15.50 -6.03
C ASN A 195 13.42 16.98 -5.64
N ASP A 196 13.11 17.29 -4.37
CA ASP A 196 13.02 18.66 -3.89
C ASP A 196 14.40 19.36 -3.85
N THR A 197 15.50 18.61 -3.71
CA THR A 197 16.87 19.17 -3.72
C THR A 197 17.37 19.48 -5.13
N ILE A 198 17.04 18.65 -6.13
CA ILE A 198 17.51 18.83 -7.52
C ILE A 198 17.04 20.19 -8.07
N LEU A 199 15.82 20.61 -7.74
CA LEU A 199 15.27 21.90 -8.16
C LEU A 199 16.02 23.11 -7.58
N ARG A 200 16.77 22.93 -6.48
CA ARG A 200 17.57 24.00 -5.87
C ARG A 200 18.82 24.29 -6.69
N CYS A 201 19.52 23.25 -7.15
CA CYS A 201 20.74 23.42 -7.93
C CYS A 201 20.50 24.09 -9.29
N ILE A 202 19.29 23.96 -9.84
CA ILE A 202 18.94 24.57 -11.14
C ILE A 202 18.60 26.06 -10.98
N SER A 203 17.99 26.46 -9.86
CA SER A 203 17.52 27.84 -9.63
C SER A 203 18.61 28.80 -9.11
N THR A 204 19.71 28.29 -8.57
CA THR A 204 20.86 29.11 -8.13
C THR A 204 21.93 29.30 -9.22
N CYS A 205 21.75 28.70 -10.40
CA CYS A 205 22.71 28.74 -11.51
C CYS A 205 22.26 29.62 -12.68
N THR A 206 21.20 30.42 -12.50
CA THR A 206 20.69 31.42 -13.44
C THR A 206 20.66 32.78 -12.76
#